data_AF-A0A0C3PA35-F1
#
_entry.id   AF-A0A0C3PA35-F1
#
_cell.length_a   1.000
_cell.length_b   1.000
_cell.length_c   1.000
_cell.angle_alpha   90.00
_cell.angle_beta   90.00
_cell.angle_gamma   90.00
#
_symmetry.space_group_name_H-M   'P 1'
#
loop_
_entity.id
_entity.type
_entity.pdbx_description
1 polymer ?
#
loop_
_entity_poly.entity_id
_entity_poly.type
_entity_poly.pdbx_seq_one_letter_code
_entity_poly.pdbx_strand_id
1 'polypeptide(L)'
;MSPAHRIYVGSYTDAIYTLEFHPSPPGSDSPTLALLGKTHVGQNPSWIAQHPSDNSLVFTGLEQENGEIAVIKYGEEAEGAVVARARSGGSDPCSLLATEDELLIGNYSSGTLATLPISTEPPFVLTPTPWTLSFPFERPGPNKARQASSHPHQTIFSTIDTTSAEKELLVPDLGADKIWRLKKGSDSRWAICGYVQCESGGGPRHVATCGKTLYTLLELTSQLSVHPFPPIDMSPPQKSLSTLQTPPPAPHAMTTAEILLPETNATFSEPYIYVSNRDDPSPEGDTVAIFSLANGEAEPELVTEVRTGLKHLRGMYFGGKDNKWLIAGGTEGGGVKVFERVQGGKDLRVVASLGADVIPKPASFLWA
;
A
#
# COMPACT_ATOMS: atom_id res chain seq x y z
N MET A 1 -20.74 -6.86 -22.25
CA MET A 1 -20.55 -7.55 -20.96
C MET A 1 -19.15 -7.21 -20.50
N SER A 2 -19.00 -6.76 -19.26
CA SER A 2 -17.67 -6.48 -18.70
C SER A 2 -17.00 -7.79 -18.29
N PRO A 3 -15.72 -8.01 -18.63
CA PRO A 3 -15.02 -9.25 -18.32
C PRO A 3 -14.87 -9.45 -16.81
N ALA A 4 -14.69 -10.70 -16.40
CA ALA A 4 -14.25 -11.04 -15.06
C ALA A 4 -12.84 -10.49 -14.81
N HIS A 5 -12.56 -10.15 -13.55
CA HIS A 5 -11.26 -9.68 -13.09
C HIS A 5 -10.68 -10.66 -12.10
N ARG A 6 -9.42 -11.07 -12.32
CA ARG A 6 -8.68 -11.84 -11.34
C ARG A 6 -8.06 -10.89 -10.32
N ILE A 7 -8.08 -11.27 -9.05
CA ILE A 7 -7.51 -10.47 -7.96
C ILE A 7 -6.70 -11.36 -7.04
N TYR A 8 -5.43 -11.03 -6.83
CA TYR A 8 -4.57 -11.68 -5.84
C TYR A 8 -4.70 -10.96 -4.50
N VAL A 9 -4.73 -11.72 -3.42
CA VAL A 9 -4.90 -11.22 -2.05
C VAL A 9 -3.76 -11.74 -1.17
N GLY A 10 -2.85 -10.85 -0.79
CA GLY A 10 -1.89 -11.11 0.28
C GLY A 10 -2.60 -11.17 1.64
N SER A 11 -2.03 -11.90 2.59
CA SER A 11 -2.69 -12.17 3.87
C SER A 11 -1.70 -12.37 5.02
N TYR A 12 -2.19 -12.34 6.25
CA TYR A 12 -1.48 -12.83 7.44
C TYR A 12 -1.78 -14.31 7.73
N THR A 13 -1.87 -15.13 6.67
CA THR A 13 -1.96 -16.59 6.75
C THR A 13 -0.74 -17.22 6.11
N ASP A 14 -0.85 -18.42 5.55
CA ASP A 14 0.25 -19.09 4.84
C ASP A 14 0.11 -19.05 3.31
N ALA A 15 -0.90 -18.33 2.81
CA ALA A 15 -1.29 -18.35 1.40
C ALA A 15 -1.62 -16.95 0.82
N ILE A 16 -1.42 -16.85 -0.49
CA ILE A 16 -2.04 -15.82 -1.34
C ILE A 16 -3.33 -16.41 -1.92
N TYR A 17 -4.42 -15.66 -1.85
CA TYR A 17 -5.72 -16.09 -2.38
C TYR A 17 -5.94 -15.51 -3.76
N THR A 18 -6.55 -16.28 -4.66
CA THR A 18 -6.96 -15.82 -5.98
C THR A 18 -8.47 -15.70 -6.01
N LEU A 19 -8.97 -14.49 -6.24
CA LEU A 19 -10.39 -14.18 -6.37
C LEU A 19 -10.76 -13.92 -7.83
N GLU A 20 -12.03 -14.12 -8.13
CA GLU A 20 -12.67 -13.64 -9.35
C GLU A 20 -13.76 -12.63 -8.97
N PHE A 21 -13.64 -11.42 -9.50
CA PHE A 21 -14.67 -10.41 -9.44
C PHE A 21 -15.34 -10.28 -10.80
N HIS A 22 -16.63 -10.60 -10.89
CA HIS A 22 -17.40 -10.45 -12.12
C HIS A 22 -18.37 -9.26 -11.97
N PRO A 23 -18.11 -8.10 -12.63
CA PRO A 23 -18.94 -6.90 -12.47
C PRO A 23 -20.32 -7.00 -13.15
N SER A 24 -20.48 -7.86 -14.15
CA SER A 24 -21.77 -8.07 -14.83
C SER A 24 -21.94 -9.52 -15.29
N PRO A 25 -22.15 -10.47 -14.36
CA PRO A 25 -22.20 -11.91 -14.65
C PRO A 25 -23.37 -12.28 -15.56
N PRO A 26 -23.18 -13.24 -16.50
CA PRO A 26 -24.28 -13.73 -17.33
C PRO A 26 -25.42 -14.28 -16.45
N GLY A 27 -26.64 -13.77 -16.64
CA GLY A 27 -27.81 -14.24 -15.92
C GLY A 27 -27.97 -13.71 -14.49
N SER A 28 -27.19 -12.70 -14.08
CA SER A 28 -27.37 -12.00 -12.81
C SER A 28 -27.23 -10.48 -12.98
N ASP A 29 -28.11 -9.73 -12.30
CA ASP A 29 -28.10 -8.27 -12.30
C ASP A 29 -27.13 -7.67 -11.26
N SER A 30 -26.46 -8.51 -10.46
CA SER A 30 -25.55 -8.07 -9.40
C SER A 30 -24.12 -8.55 -9.63
N PRO A 31 -23.10 -7.72 -9.32
CA PRO A 31 -21.70 -8.15 -9.30
C PRO A 31 -21.47 -9.33 -8.34
N THR A 32 -20.47 -10.16 -8.63
CA THR A 32 -20.11 -11.32 -7.81
C THR A 32 -18.62 -11.32 -7.48
N LEU A 33 -18.28 -11.90 -6.33
CA LEU A 33 -16.91 -12.13 -5.89
C LEU A 33 -16.80 -13.59 -5.41
N ALA A 34 -15.88 -14.35 -5.97
CA ALA A 34 -15.67 -15.76 -5.64
C ALA A 34 -14.20 -16.07 -5.37
N LEU A 35 -13.95 -17.03 -4.48
CA LEU A 35 -12.62 -17.61 -4.30
C LEU A 35 -12.37 -18.67 -5.38
N LEU A 36 -11.28 -18.53 -6.13
CA LEU A 36 -10.88 -19.49 -7.15
C LEU A 36 -9.81 -20.47 -6.67
N GLY A 37 -8.85 -20.02 -5.84
CA GLY A 37 -7.72 -20.85 -5.45
C GLY A 37 -6.86 -20.25 -4.35
N LYS A 38 -5.93 -21.06 -3.82
CA LYS A 38 -5.00 -20.66 -2.75
C LYS A 38 -3.59 -21.12 -3.09
N THR A 39 -2.66 -20.18 -3.15
CA THR A 39 -1.24 -20.48 -3.39
C THR A 39 -0.49 -20.44 -2.06
N HIS A 40 -0.06 -21.60 -1.56
CA HIS A 40 0.73 -21.67 -0.33
C HIS A 40 2.17 -21.21 -0.59
N VAL A 41 2.58 -20.13 0.08
CA VAL A 41 3.87 -19.46 -0.17
C VAL A 41 4.75 -19.39 1.08
N GLY A 42 4.19 -19.65 2.26
CA GLY A 42 4.85 -19.48 3.55
C GLY A 42 4.08 -18.48 4.42
N GLN A 43 4.48 -18.34 5.69
CA GLN A 43 3.74 -17.52 6.65
C GLN A 43 3.82 -16.03 6.32
N ASN A 44 2.70 -15.34 6.53
CA ASN A 44 2.49 -13.91 6.41
C ASN A 44 2.90 -13.30 5.06
N PRO A 45 2.36 -13.75 3.90
CA PRO A 45 2.53 -13.05 2.63
C PRO A 45 1.72 -11.74 2.62
N SER A 46 2.14 -10.78 3.46
CA SER A 46 1.33 -9.63 3.85
C SER A 46 1.31 -8.53 2.79
N TRP A 47 2.36 -8.45 1.98
CA TRP A 47 2.48 -7.52 0.86
C TRP A 47 2.80 -8.27 -0.44
N ILE A 48 2.13 -7.89 -1.52
CA ILE A 48 2.34 -8.45 -2.87
C ILE A 48 2.63 -7.32 -3.87
N ALA A 49 3.53 -7.58 -4.81
CA ALA A 49 3.86 -6.69 -5.92
C ALA A 49 3.96 -7.48 -7.23
N GLN A 50 3.60 -6.86 -8.35
CA GLN A 50 3.64 -7.47 -9.68
C GLN A 50 4.82 -6.92 -10.47
N HIS A 51 5.45 -7.74 -11.32
CA HIS A 51 6.43 -7.25 -12.28
C HIS A 51 5.77 -6.29 -13.29
N PRO A 52 6.37 -5.12 -13.59
CA PRO A 52 5.73 -4.10 -14.42
C PRO A 52 5.45 -4.54 -15.88
N SER A 53 6.29 -5.40 -16.46
CA SER A 53 6.13 -5.88 -17.84
C SER A 53 5.69 -7.34 -17.95
N ASP A 54 5.56 -8.04 -16.82
CA ASP A 54 5.11 -9.43 -16.78
C ASP A 54 4.08 -9.64 -15.66
N ASN A 55 2.81 -9.44 -16.00
CA ASN A 55 1.71 -9.54 -15.06
C ASN A 55 1.54 -10.94 -14.45
N SER A 56 2.17 -11.97 -15.02
CA SER A 56 2.14 -13.31 -14.43
C SER A 56 3.11 -13.49 -13.27
N LEU A 57 4.10 -12.60 -13.13
CA LEU A 57 5.15 -12.70 -12.12
C LEU A 57 4.82 -11.80 -10.91
N VAL A 58 4.57 -12.43 -9.76
CA VAL A 58 4.18 -11.78 -8.52
C VAL A 58 5.22 -12.08 -7.43
N PHE A 59 5.59 -11.07 -6.67
CA PHE A 59 6.50 -11.14 -5.54
C PHE A 59 5.71 -10.95 -4.25
N THR A 60 6.08 -11.66 -3.19
CA THR A 60 5.51 -11.42 -1.86
C THR A 60 6.58 -11.39 -0.79
N GLY A 61 6.40 -10.49 0.17
CA GLY A 61 7.19 -10.42 1.39
C GLY A 61 6.54 -11.29 2.45
N LEU A 62 7.29 -12.27 2.96
CA LEU A 62 6.90 -13.08 4.09
C LEU A 62 7.31 -12.33 5.37
N GLU A 63 6.33 -11.64 5.98
CA GLU A 63 6.53 -10.73 7.12
C GLU A 63 6.82 -11.52 8.40
N GLN A 64 8.11 -11.80 8.61
CA GLN A 64 8.67 -12.59 9.70
C GLN A 64 10.05 -12.03 10.11
N GLU A 65 10.53 -12.41 11.30
CA GLU A 65 11.84 -12.01 11.83
C GLU A 65 13.00 -12.32 10.86
N ASN A 66 13.01 -13.52 10.27
CA ASN A 66 13.91 -13.89 9.18
C ASN A 66 13.19 -13.67 7.85
N GLY A 67 13.06 -12.42 7.42
CA GLY A 67 12.27 -12.03 6.27
C GLY A 67 12.70 -12.73 4.97
N GLU A 68 11.70 -13.17 4.20
CA GLU A 68 11.89 -13.88 2.94
C GLU A 68 11.03 -13.28 1.83
N ILE A 69 11.49 -13.37 0.60
CA ILE A 69 10.73 -13.10 -0.62
C ILE A 69 10.39 -14.43 -1.27
N ALA A 70 9.12 -14.65 -1.59
CA ALA A 70 8.69 -15.70 -2.50
C ALA A 70 8.29 -15.09 -3.85
N VAL A 71 8.68 -15.73 -4.94
CA VAL A 71 8.31 -15.37 -6.31
C VAL A 71 7.34 -16.40 -6.85
N ILE A 72 6.20 -15.93 -7.33
CA ILE A 72 5.10 -16.75 -7.83
C ILE A 72 4.87 -16.43 -9.30
N LYS A 73 4.80 -17.46 -10.13
CA LYS A 73 4.39 -17.36 -11.53
C LYS A 73 2.97 -17.90 -11.67
N TYR A 74 2.05 -17.06 -12.10
CA TYR A 74 0.66 -17.42 -12.35
C TYR A 74 0.43 -17.79 -13.81
N GLY A 75 -0.26 -18.92 -14.05
CA GLY A 75 -0.75 -19.29 -15.36
C GLY A 75 -2.23 -18.94 -15.54
N GLU A 76 -2.91 -19.68 -16.39
CA GLU A 76 -4.38 -19.61 -16.52
C GLU A 76 -5.11 -20.19 -15.30
N GLU A 77 -4.45 -21.05 -14.53
CA GLU A 77 -4.99 -21.64 -13.31
C GLU A 77 -5.16 -20.60 -12.19
N ALA A 78 -5.99 -20.94 -11.20
CA ALA A 78 -6.21 -20.08 -10.04
C ALA A 78 -5.01 -20.06 -9.07
N GLU A 79 -4.25 -21.15 -9.03
CA GLU A 79 -3.08 -21.28 -8.17
C GLU A 79 -1.81 -20.97 -8.95
N GLY A 80 -0.88 -20.25 -8.32
CA GLY A 80 0.43 -19.94 -8.90
C GLY A 80 1.49 -20.96 -8.49
N ALA A 81 2.59 -21.02 -9.23
CA ALA A 81 3.75 -21.81 -8.88
C ALA A 81 4.80 -20.95 -8.19
N VAL A 82 5.30 -21.37 -7.02
CA VAL A 82 6.47 -20.72 -6.40
C VAL A 82 7.72 -21.10 -7.20
N VAL A 83 8.31 -20.11 -7.89
CA VAL A 83 9.42 -20.32 -8.84
C VAL A 83 10.79 -19.91 -8.29
N ALA A 84 10.83 -19.04 -7.27
CA ALA A 84 12.08 -18.64 -6.61
C ALA A 84 11.82 -18.17 -5.17
N ARG A 85 12.89 -18.18 -4.37
CA ARG A 85 12.94 -17.63 -3.01
C ARG A 85 14.24 -16.89 -2.77
N ALA A 86 14.21 -15.87 -1.93
CA ALA A 86 15.40 -15.12 -1.53
C ALA A 86 15.22 -14.51 -0.14
N ARG A 87 16.33 -14.13 0.50
CA ARG A 87 16.26 -13.34 1.73
C ARG A 87 15.73 -11.95 1.42
N SER A 88 14.91 -11.38 2.31
CA SER A 88 14.43 -10.00 2.15
C SER A 88 15.50 -8.95 2.45
N GLY A 89 16.61 -9.35 3.09
CA GLY A 89 17.66 -8.44 3.54
C GLY A 89 17.37 -7.76 4.89
N GLY A 90 16.35 -8.21 5.61
CA GLY A 90 15.96 -7.67 6.90
C GLY A 90 14.84 -8.46 7.58
N SER A 91 14.21 -7.84 8.57
CA SER A 91 13.11 -8.41 9.34
C SER A 91 11.79 -7.74 8.99
N ASP A 92 10.73 -8.52 8.89
CA ASP A 92 9.37 -8.09 8.60
C ASP A 92 9.26 -7.25 7.31
N PRO A 93 9.55 -7.84 6.12
CA PRO A 93 9.36 -7.17 4.84
C PRO A 93 7.89 -6.83 4.63
N CYS A 94 7.56 -5.55 4.74
CA CYS A 94 6.17 -5.07 4.78
C CYS A 94 5.77 -4.28 3.52
N SER A 95 6.73 -3.96 2.65
CA SER A 95 6.49 -3.24 1.40
C SER A 95 7.44 -3.72 0.31
N LEU A 96 6.90 -3.84 -0.91
CA LEU A 96 7.63 -4.25 -2.10
C LEU A 96 7.31 -3.30 -3.26
N LEU A 97 8.34 -2.98 -4.06
CA LEU A 97 8.22 -2.30 -5.34
C LEU A 97 9.09 -3.03 -6.37
N ALA A 98 8.47 -3.60 -7.39
CA ALA A 98 9.17 -4.23 -8.51
C ALA A 98 9.43 -3.22 -9.64
N THR A 99 10.66 -3.18 -10.14
CA THR A 99 11.05 -2.55 -11.40
C THR A 99 11.23 -3.63 -12.46
N GLU A 100 11.73 -3.28 -13.64
CA GLU A 100 12.08 -4.25 -14.69
C GLU A 100 13.22 -5.20 -14.29
N ASP A 101 14.06 -4.79 -13.34
CA ASP A 101 15.35 -5.43 -13.05
C ASP A 101 15.65 -5.58 -11.54
N GLU A 102 14.87 -4.94 -10.67
CA GLU A 102 15.07 -4.93 -9.22
C GLU A 102 13.75 -5.07 -8.47
N LEU A 103 13.79 -5.80 -7.36
CA LEU A 103 12.79 -5.73 -6.30
C LEU A 103 13.35 -4.90 -5.15
N LEU A 104 12.68 -3.80 -4.84
CA LEU A 104 12.95 -2.93 -3.69
C LEU A 104 12.09 -3.38 -2.52
N ILE A 105 12.71 -3.55 -1.35
CA ILE A 105 12.11 -4.23 -0.21
C ILE A 105 12.26 -3.35 1.04
N GLY A 106 11.15 -2.89 1.60
CA GLY A 106 11.11 -2.21 2.90
C GLY A 106 10.96 -3.21 4.04
N ASN A 107 11.99 -3.35 4.88
CA ASN A 107 11.98 -4.24 6.04
C ASN A 107 11.68 -3.43 7.31
N TYR A 108 10.48 -3.63 7.87
CA TYR A 108 9.91 -2.81 8.93
C TYR A 108 10.77 -2.87 10.21
N SER A 109 11.04 -4.07 10.72
CA SER A 109 11.65 -4.21 12.05
C SER A 109 13.16 -4.00 12.06
N SER A 110 13.84 -4.21 10.94
CA SER A 110 15.29 -4.01 10.84
C SER A 110 15.69 -2.60 10.42
N GLY A 111 14.75 -1.73 10.00
CA GLY A 111 15.08 -0.38 9.57
C GLY A 111 15.88 -0.32 8.27
N THR A 112 15.62 -1.25 7.33
CA THR A 112 16.43 -1.40 6.11
C THR A 112 15.61 -1.34 4.83
N LEU A 113 16.17 -0.69 3.81
CA LEU A 113 15.82 -0.92 2.41
C LEU A 113 16.75 -2.01 1.85
N ALA A 114 16.21 -2.96 1.12
CA ALA A 114 17.00 -3.93 0.37
C ALA A 114 16.68 -3.89 -1.12
N THR A 115 17.66 -4.24 -1.96
CA THR A 115 17.55 -4.33 -3.40
C THR A 115 17.96 -5.72 -3.84
N LEU A 116 17.04 -6.41 -4.50
CA LEU A 116 17.21 -7.76 -5.02
C LEU A 116 17.11 -7.73 -6.54
N PRO A 117 18.19 -8.01 -7.29
CA PRO A 117 18.12 -8.13 -8.74
C PRO A 117 17.20 -9.28 -9.17
N ILE A 118 16.27 -8.99 -10.08
CA ILE A 118 15.23 -9.91 -10.56
C ILE A 118 15.28 -10.09 -12.08
N SER A 119 14.55 -11.09 -12.58
CA SER A 119 14.36 -11.36 -14.01
C SER A 119 12.97 -11.93 -14.25
N THR A 120 12.45 -11.74 -15.46
CA THR A 120 11.22 -12.39 -15.93
C THR A 120 11.43 -13.84 -16.35
N GLU A 121 12.68 -14.30 -16.41
CA GLU A 121 13.09 -15.66 -16.76
C GLU A 121 13.89 -16.32 -15.63
N PRO A 122 13.95 -17.66 -15.57
CA PRO A 122 14.78 -18.36 -14.59
C PRO A 122 16.23 -17.83 -14.57
N PRO A 123 16.81 -17.57 -13.39
CA PRO A 123 16.35 -18.01 -12.06
C PRO A 123 15.34 -17.08 -11.34
N PHE A 124 14.78 -16.06 -12.02
CA PHE A 124 13.85 -15.03 -11.51
C PHE A 124 14.40 -14.10 -10.42
N VAL A 125 15.26 -14.62 -9.54
CA VAL A 125 16.08 -13.86 -8.61
C VAL A 125 17.54 -14.17 -8.92
N LEU A 126 18.36 -13.14 -9.15
CA LEU A 126 19.72 -13.31 -9.66
C LEU A 126 20.76 -13.47 -8.54
N THR A 127 20.40 -13.22 -7.28
CA THR A 127 21.22 -13.47 -6.09
C THR A 127 20.35 -13.84 -4.89
N PRO A 128 20.73 -14.83 -4.07
CA PRO A 128 19.96 -15.18 -2.87
C PRO A 128 20.08 -14.14 -1.74
N THR A 129 21.06 -13.22 -1.83
CA THR A 129 21.31 -12.18 -0.82
C THR A 129 21.19 -10.81 -1.48
N PRO A 130 20.22 -9.97 -1.05
CA PRO A 130 20.08 -8.62 -1.58
C PRO A 130 21.17 -7.70 -1.05
N TRP A 131 21.39 -6.59 -1.76
CA TRP A 131 22.13 -5.45 -1.20
C TRP A 131 21.22 -4.69 -0.23
N THR A 132 21.77 -4.15 0.86
CA THR A 132 20.99 -3.51 1.93
C THR A 132 21.53 -2.14 2.30
N LEU A 133 20.61 -1.21 2.59
CA LEU A 133 20.84 0.11 3.16
C LEU A 133 20.11 0.23 4.50
N SER A 134 20.85 0.49 5.58
CA SER A 134 20.26 0.81 6.88
C SER A 134 19.93 2.29 6.96
N PHE A 135 18.72 2.62 7.41
CA PHE A 135 18.32 4.01 7.61
C PHE A 135 18.94 4.59 8.88
N PRO A 136 19.47 5.83 8.84
CA PRO A 136 19.99 6.49 10.02
C PRO A 136 18.92 6.67 11.09
N PHE A 137 19.25 6.31 12.32
CA PHE A 137 18.35 6.47 13.46
C PHE A 137 19.11 7.02 14.66
N GLU A 138 18.92 8.32 14.92
CA GLU A 138 19.69 9.04 15.95
C GLU A 138 19.01 9.02 17.33
N ARG A 139 17.68 9.10 17.35
CA ARG A 139 16.90 9.19 18.59
C ARG A 139 15.52 8.54 18.42
N PRO A 140 15.00 7.89 19.48
CA PRO A 140 13.63 7.41 19.51
C PRO A 140 12.59 8.53 19.34
N GLY A 141 11.48 8.20 18.69
CA GLY A 141 10.28 9.03 18.63
C GLY A 141 9.50 9.01 19.95
N PRO A 142 8.49 9.88 20.11
CA PRO A 142 7.71 9.97 21.34
C PRO A 142 6.89 8.72 21.65
N ASN A 143 6.48 7.95 20.64
CA ASN A 143 5.78 6.67 20.84
C ASN A 143 6.79 5.54 21.08
N LYS A 144 7.13 5.30 22.35
CA LYS A 144 8.13 4.29 22.76
C LYS A 144 7.86 2.87 22.26
N ALA A 145 6.59 2.51 22.01
CA ALA A 145 6.23 1.17 21.54
C ALA A 145 6.36 1.02 20.02
N ARG A 146 6.25 2.12 19.27
CA ARG A 146 6.20 2.11 17.80
C ARG A 146 7.36 2.83 17.13
N GLN A 147 8.18 3.57 17.90
CA GLN A 147 9.24 4.46 17.39
C GLN A 147 10.54 4.31 18.18
N ALA A 148 10.86 3.08 18.60
CA ALA A 148 12.10 2.76 19.30
C ALA A 148 13.31 2.58 18.34
N SER A 149 13.04 2.35 17.06
CA SER A 149 14.00 2.18 15.96
C SER A 149 13.41 2.74 14.65
N SER A 150 14.19 2.73 13.57
CA SER A 150 13.69 3.00 12.21
C SER A 150 12.75 1.89 11.74
N HIS A 151 11.67 2.29 11.06
CA HIS A 151 10.61 1.44 10.55
C HIS A 151 10.12 1.89 9.16
N PRO A 152 10.88 1.64 8.07
CA PRO A 152 10.45 1.95 6.71
C PRO A 152 9.19 1.12 6.38
N HIS A 153 8.13 1.81 5.96
CA HIS A 153 6.81 1.17 5.78
C HIS A 153 6.32 1.19 4.33
N GLN A 154 6.95 1.97 3.44
CA GLN A 154 6.66 1.93 2.01
C GLN A 154 7.94 2.12 1.18
N THR A 155 7.97 1.52 0.00
CA THR A 155 8.93 1.87 -1.06
C THR A 155 8.15 2.28 -2.31
N ILE A 156 8.26 3.54 -2.72
CA ILE A 156 7.49 4.08 -3.86
C ILE A 156 8.30 5.10 -4.66
N PHE A 157 8.18 5.09 -5.98
CA PHE A 157 8.75 6.17 -6.80
C PHE A 157 7.91 7.43 -6.71
N SER A 158 8.57 8.59 -6.60
CA SER A 158 7.92 9.88 -6.76
C SER A 158 7.33 10.01 -8.17
N THR A 159 6.08 10.47 -8.27
CA THR A 159 5.44 10.78 -9.56
C THR A 159 5.67 12.22 -10.01
N ILE A 160 6.44 13.01 -9.25
CA ILE A 160 6.61 14.46 -9.46
C ILE A 160 7.71 14.78 -10.48
N ASP A 161 8.73 13.93 -10.56
CA ASP A 161 9.82 14.08 -11.53
C ASP A 161 9.83 12.89 -12.51
N THR A 162 8.91 12.94 -13.47
CA THR A 162 8.85 11.97 -14.58
C THR A 162 9.77 12.35 -15.75
N THR A 163 10.50 13.48 -15.64
CA THR A 163 11.28 14.07 -16.74
C THR A 163 12.77 13.84 -16.61
N SER A 164 13.29 13.67 -15.40
CA SER A 164 14.65 13.19 -15.22
C SER A 164 14.72 11.68 -15.52
N ALA A 165 15.81 11.25 -16.15
CA ALA A 165 16.06 9.82 -16.38
C ALA A 165 16.22 9.03 -15.05
N GLU A 166 16.37 9.74 -13.92
CA GLU A 166 16.63 9.20 -12.60
C GLU A 166 15.40 9.35 -11.68
N LYS A 167 14.63 8.27 -11.55
CA LYS A 167 13.50 8.22 -10.61
C LYS A 167 13.98 8.38 -9.17
N GLU A 168 13.32 9.27 -8.43
CA GLU A 168 13.54 9.42 -6.98
C GLU A 168 12.65 8.44 -6.21
N LEU A 169 13.24 7.69 -5.28
CA LEU A 169 12.53 6.76 -4.40
C LEU A 169 12.21 7.45 -3.07
N LEU A 170 10.98 7.28 -2.61
CA LEU A 170 10.48 7.75 -1.32
C LEU A 170 10.28 6.55 -0.39
N VAL A 171 10.79 6.69 0.83
CA VAL A 171 10.66 5.67 1.89
C VAL A 171 10.17 6.33 3.18
N PRO A 172 8.84 6.41 3.40
CA PRO A 172 8.28 6.79 4.69
C PRO A 172 8.74 5.83 5.78
N ASP A 173 9.24 6.40 6.88
CA ASP A 173 9.81 5.72 8.02
C ASP A 173 9.04 6.10 9.28
N LEU A 174 8.17 5.19 9.70
CA LEU A 174 7.27 5.35 10.84
C LEU A 174 8.06 5.65 12.13
N GLY A 175 9.19 4.98 12.29
CA GLY A 175 10.01 5.07 13.47
C GLY A 175 10.76 6.40 13.59
N ALA A 176 11.23 6.92 12.45
CA ALA A 176 12.06 8.11 12.39
C ALA A 176 11.30 9.44 12.20
N ASP A 177 9.97 9.39 11.99
CA ASP A 177 9.13 10.55 11.62
C ASP A 177 9.67 11.28 10.37
N LYS A 178 10.11 10.52 9.36
CA LYS A 178 10.72 11.06 8.13
C LYS A 178 10.26 10.29 6.91
N ILE A 179 10.39 10.93 5.75
CA ILE A 179 10.33 10.27 4.45
C ILE A 179 11.72 10.39 3.83
N TRP A 180 12.45 9.29 3.77
CA TRP A 180 13.76 9.28 3.15
C TRP A 180 13.61 9.43 1.63
N ARG A 181 14.49 10.25 1.04
CA ARG A 181 14.58 10.45 -0.40
C ARG A 181 15.85 9.80 -0.90
N LEU A 182 15.74 8.93 -1.90
CA LEU A 182 16.87 8.20 -2.44
C LEU A 182 16.97 8.34 -3.95
N LYS A 183 18.21 8.35 -4.45
CA LYS A 183 18.56 8.26 -5.87
C LYS A 183 19.63 7.21 -6.06
N LYS A 184 19.74 6.64 -7.27
CA LYS A 184 20.87 5.77 -7.59
C LYS A 184 22.16 6.60 -7.66
N GLY A 185 23.20 6.15 -6.98
CA GLY A 185 24.55 6.70 -7.09
C GLY A 185 25.25 6.24 -8.37
N SER A 186 26.49 6.68 -8.56
CA SER A 186 27.32 6.29 -9.71
C SER A 186 27.66 4.79 -9.75
N ASP A 187 27.52 4.09 -8.63
CA ASP A 187 27.67 2.63 -8.50
C ASP A 187 26.35 1.87 -8.72
N SER A 188 25.31 2.57 -9.19
CA SER A 188 23.95 2.05 -9.42
C SER A 188 23.21 1.59 -8.15
N ARG A 189 23.71 1.92 -6.94
CA ARG A 189 23.04 1.60 -5.68
C ARG A 189 22.22 2.78 -5.17
N TRP A 190 21.15 2.49 -4.44
CA TRP A 190 20.31 3.53 -3.83
C TRP A 190 21.07 4.23 -2.71
N ALA A 191 21.09 5.56 -2.71
CA ALA A 191 21.72 6.36 -1.67
C ALA A 191 20.75 7.44 -1.19
N ILE A 192 20.77 7.72 0.11
CA ILE A 192 19.98 8.80 0.71
C ILE A 192 20.51 10.13 0.17
N CYS A 193 19.66 10.87 -0.53
CA CYS A 193 19.95 12.21 -1.04
C CYS A 193 19.23 13.32 -0.27
N GLY A 194 18.35 12.95 0.68
CA GLY A 194 17.66 13.89 1.56
C GLY A 194 16.52 13.22 2.32
N TYR A 195 15.69 14.03 2.96
CA TYR A 195 14.44 13.58 3.56
C TYR A 195 13.41 14.71 3.59
N VAL A 196 12.15 14.35 3.79
CA VAL A 196 11.06 15.24 4.22
C VAL A 196 10.82 14.97 5.71
N GLN A 197 10.77 16.02 6.52
CA GLN A 197 10.51 15.90 7.95
C GLN A 197 9.00 15.84 8.19
N CYS A 198 8.53 14.83 8.92
CA CYS A 198 7.13 14.73 9.36
C CYS A 198 6.99 15.18 10.82
N GLU A 199 5.74 15.32 11.26
CA GLU A 199 5.36 15.68 12.61
C GLU A 199 5.86 14.63 13.62
N SER A 200 6.43 15.10 14.73
CA SER A 200 6.92 14.22 15.79
C SER A 200 5.78 13.35 16.35
N GLY A 201 5.98 12.04 16.34
CA GLY A 201 4.98 11.06 16.78
C GLY A 201 3.91 10.74 15.74
N GLY A 202 4.01 11.29 14.52
CA GLY A 202 3.06 11.03 13.44
C GLY A 202 3.18 9.62 12.88
N GLY A 203 4.41 9.11 12.75
CA GLY A 203 4.67 7.80 12.18
C GLY A 203 4.23 7.70 10.72
N PRO A 204 4.97 8.31 9.77
CA PRO A 204 4.62 8.26 8.36
C PRO A 204 4.62 6.82 7.86
N ARG A 205 3.47 6.37 7.34
CA ARG A 205 3.27 5.00 6.87
C ARG A 205 3.39 4.93 5.36
N HIS A 206 2.40 5.42 4.63
CA HIS A 206 2.37 5.43 3.16
C HIS A 206 2.23 6.87 2.64
N VAL A 207 2.66 7.10 1.41
CA VAL A 207 2.64 8.41 0.74
C VAL A 207 2.01 8.32 -0.64
N ALA A 208 1.50 9.45 -1.11
CA ALA A 208 1.08 9.67 -2.50
C ALA A 208 1.56 11.04 -2.97
N THR A 209 1.72 11.22 -4.28
CA THR A 209 2.19 12.48 -4.87
C THR A 209 1.25 12.97 -5.97
N CYS A 210 0.98 14.28 -6.00
CA CYS A 210 0.24 14.96 -7.06
C CYS A 210 0.90 16.31 -7.37
N GLY A 211 1.21 16.56 -8.65
CA GLY A 211 1.88 17.77 -9.10
C GLY A 211 3.13 18.13 -8.29
N LYS A 212 3.08 19.14 -7.41
CA LYS A 212 4.19 19.54 -6.53
C LYS A 212 3.89 19.30 -5.04
N THR A 213 3.02 18.34 -4.76
CA THR A 213 2.54 18.05 -3.41
C THR A 213 2.76 16.58 -3.07
N LEU A 214 3.30 16.36 -1.87
CA LEU A 214 3.45 15.05 -1.23
C LEU A 214 2.45 14.94 -0.09
N TYR A 215 1.56 13.96 -0.18
CA TYR A 215 0.64 13.57 0.87
C TYR A 215 1.23 12.42 1.67
N THR A 216 1.25 12.57 2.98
CA THR A 216 1.80 11.58 3.89
C THR A 216 0.73 11.16 4.87
N LEU A 217 0.52 9.86 4.94
CA LEU A 217 -0.40 9.28 5.89
C LEU A 217 0.35 8.97 7.20
N LEU A 218 -0.02 9.66 8.26
CA LEU A 218 0.54 9.49 9.60
C LEU A 218 -0.27 8.44 10.36
N GLU A 219 0.32 7.25 10.52
CA GLU A 219 -0.35 6.09 11.11
C GLU A 219 -0.76 6.35 12.55
N LEU A 220 0.11 6.93 13.36
CA LEU A 220 -0.03 6.98 14.82
C LEU A 220 -0.96 8.11 15.28
N THR A 221 -1.27 9.06 14.40
CA THR A 221 -2.07 10.25 14.72
C THR A 221 -3.32 10.39 13.87
N SER A 222 -3.59 9.45 12.95
CA SER A 222 -4.72 9.48 12.02
C SER A 222 -4.83 10.80 11.25
N GLN A 223 -3.71 11.21 10.66
CA GLN A 223 -3.58 12.48 9.95
C GLN A 223 -3.06 12.32 8.52
N LEU A 224 -3.55 13.18 7.64
CA LEU A 224 -3.03 13.39 6.30
C LEU A 224 -2.21 14.69 6.29
N SER A 225 -0.89 14.55 6.20
CA SER A 225 0.04 15.68 6.16
C SER A 225 0.38 16.06 4.72
N VAL A 226 0.35 17.35 4.43
CA VAL A 226 0.52 17.93 3.10
C VAL A 226 1.84 18.69 3.07
N HIS A 227 2.76 18.25 2.22
CA HIS A 227 4.08 18.85 2.06
C HIS A 227 4.29 19.36 0.63
N PRO A 228 4.95 20.51 0.43
CA PRO A 228 5.47 20.87 -0.88
C PRO A 228 6.58 19.90 -1.27
N PHE A 229 6.60 19.47 -2.52
CA PHE A 229 7.59 18.52 -3.04
C PHE A 229 8.06 18.91 -4.46
N PRO A 230 9.38 18.94 -4.73
CA PRO A 230 10.49 18.65 -3.80
C PRO A 230 10.53 19.64 -2.63
N PRO A 231 10.93 19.20 -1.42
CA PRO A 231 10.95 20.07 -0.25
C PRO A 231 11.93 21.22 -0.48
N ILE A 232 11.51 22.43 -0.15
CA ILE A 232 12.32 23.65 -0.29
C ILE A 232 13.35 23.74 0.86
N ASP A 233 13.09 23.10 1.99
CA ASP A 233 13.90 23.05 3.22
C ASP A 233 13.42 21.90 4.15
N MET A 234 13.84 21.92 5.43
CA MET A 234 13.32 21.02 6.48
C MET A 234 12.02 21.56 7.11
N SER A 235 11.22 22.36 6.40
CA SER A 235 10.00 22.96 6.95
C SER A 235 9.01 21.90 7.39
N PRO A 236 8.20 22.21 8.42
CA PRO A 236 7.05 21.40 8.75
C PRO A 236 6.07 21.30 7.55
N PRO A 237 5.14 20.34 7.57
CA PRO A 237 4.07 20.29 6.58
C PRO A 237 3.31 21.60 6.50
N GLN A 238 2.80 21.91 5.30
CA GLN A 238 1.91 23.04 5.09
C GLN A 238 0.59 22.85 5.83
N LYS A 239 0.07 21.62 5.88
CA LYS A 239 -1.17 21.26 6.56
C LYS A 239 -1.07 19.87 7.14
N SER A 240 -1.82 19.66 8.20
CA SER A 240 -2.15 18.33 8.69
C SER A 240 -3.63 18.25 8.98
N LEU A 241 -4.31 17.27 8.40
CA LEU A 241 -5.75 17.12 8.43
C LEU A 241 -6.13 15.81 9.08
N SER A 242 -7.11 15.81 9.98
CA SER A 242 -7.70 14.58 10.50
C SER A 242 -8.27 13.74 9.35
N THR A 243 -8.00 12.43 9.38
CA THR A 243 -8.65 11.45 8.47
C THR A 243 -10.00 10.98 9.01
N LEU A 244 -10.44 11.56 10.13
CA LEU A 244 -11.71 11.28 10.81
C LEU A 244 -12.56 12.56 10.80
N GLN A 245 -13.82 12.45 10.41
CA GLN A 245 -14.78 13.57 10.47
C GLN A 245 -15.04 14.00 11.90
N THR A 246 -15.12 13.04 12.82
CA THR A 246 -15.35 13.29 14.25
C THR A 246 -14.27 12.57 15.06
N PRO A 247 -13.05 13.12 15.15
CA PRO A 247 -11.94 12.46 15.84
C PRO A 247 -12.27 12.32 17.33
N PRO A 248 -12.05 11.13 17.93
CA PRO A 248 -12.24 10.96 19.37
C PRO A 248 -11.16 11.72 20.17
N PRO A 249 -11.37 12.00 21.47
CA PRO A 249 -10.35 12.58 22.31
C PRO A 249 -9.07 11.73 22.35
N ALA A 250 -7.91 12.37 22.27
CA ALA A 250 -6.63 11.69 22.38
C ALA A 250 -6.31 11.32 23.86
N PRO A 251 -5.61 10.20 24.12
CA PRO A 251 -5.17 9.21 23.13
C PRO A 251 -6.31 8.26 22.71
N HIS A 252 -6.33 7.87 21.43
CA HIS A 252 -7.22 6.85 20.90
C HIS A 252 -6.43 5.76 20.19
N ALA A 253 -7.04 4.58 20.04
CA ALA A 253 -6.42 3.43 19.38
C ALA A 253 -6.49 3.48 17.85
N MET A 254 -7.34 4.35 17.29
CA MET A 254 -7.53 4.45 15.84
C MET A 254 -6.24 4.88 15.16
N THR A 255 -5.90 4.20 14.06
CA THR A 255 -4.73 4.48 13.23
C THR A 255 -5.12 4.57 11.77
N THR A 256 -4.20 4.95 10.89
CA THR A 256 -4.39 4.90 9.44
C THR A 256 -3.52 3.85 8.77
N ALA A 257 -3.88 3.42 7.56
CA ALA A 257 -3.16 2.38 6.82
C ALA A 257 -2.83 2.78 5.37
N GLU A 258 -3.77 2.73 4.45
CA GLU A 258 -3.50 2.94 3.03
C GLU A 258 -3.85 4.35 2.57
N ILE A 259 -3.10 4.84 1.58
CA ILE A 259 -3.41 6.05 0.82
C ILE A 259 -3.39 5.71 -0.67
N LEU A 260 -4.47 6.04 -1.38
CA LEU A 260 -4.60 5.85 -2.82
C LEU A 260 -5.05 7.15 -3.47
N LEU A 261 -4.37 7.54 -4.55
CA LEU A 261 -4.72 8.68 -5.39
C LEU A 261 -4.85 8.19 -6.85
N PRO A 262 -6.02 7.65 -7.26
CA PRO A 262 -6.22 7.21 -8.62
C PRO A 262 -6.17 8.39 -9.59
N GLU A 263 -5.56 8.19 -10.76
CA GLU A 263 -5.56 9.20 -11.84
C GLU A 263 -6.99 9.58 -12.25
N THR A 264 -7.17 10.85 -12.59
CA THR A 264 -8.42 11.35 -13.13
C THR A 264 -8.65 10.81 -14.54
N ASN A 265 -9.92 10.65 -14.91
CA ASN A 265 -10.32 10.15 -16.21
C ASN A 265 -11.71 10.67 -16.58
N ALA A 266 -12.24 10.27 -17.74
CA ALA A 266 -13.55 10.75 -18.21
C ALA A 266 -14.72 10.36 -17.30
N THR A 267 -14.61 9.24 -16.57
CA THR A 267 -15.63 8.76 -15.63
C THR A 267 -15.47 9.44 -14.25
N PHE A 268 -14.23 9.70 -13.84
CA PHE A 268 -13.86 10.32 -12.57
C PHE A 268 -12.93 11.51 -12.81
N SER A 269 -13.52 12.65 -13.19
CA SER A 269 -12.77 13.84 -13.60
C SER A 269 -12.18 14.63 -12.44
N GLU A 270 -12.74 14.47 -11.25
CA GLU A 270 -12.25 15.14 -10.05
C GLU A 270 -11.21 14.27 -9.31
N PRO A 271 -10.07 14.87 -8.88
CA PRO A 271 -9.05 14.17 -8.12
C PRO A 271 -9.48 13.97 -6.65
N TYR A 272 -9.38 12.72 -6.18
CA TYR A 272 -9.69 12.32 -4.81
C TYR A 272 -8.57 11.48 -4.21
N ILE A 273 -8.25 11.71 -2.94
CA ILE A 273 -7.41 10.84 -2.12
C ILE A 273 -8.32 9.94 -1.29
N TYR A 274 -8.06 8.64 -1.29
CA TYR A 274 -8.74 7.66 -0.45
C TYR A 274 -7.77 7.17 0.62
N VAL A 275 -8.18 7.25 1.88
CA VAL A 275 -7.38 6.86 3.05
C VAL A 275 -8.13 5.82 3.86
N SER A 276 -7.48 4.71 4.24
CA SER A 276 -8.08 3.77 5.20
C SER A 276 -7.71 4.11 6.64
N ASN A 277 -8.72 4.06 7.51
CA ASN A 277 -8.58 4.10 8.96
C ASN A 277 -8.75 2.68 9.53
N ARG A 278 -8.14 2.41 10.68
CA ARG A 278 -8.18 1.13 11.38
C ARG A 278 -8.57 1.32 12.84
N ASP A 279 -9.11 0.24 13.40
CA ASP A 279 -9.39 0.10 14.83
C ASP A 279 -10.43 1.11 15.33
N ASP A 280 -11.40 1.45 14.47
CA ASP A 280 -12.55 2.25 14.86
C ASP A 280 -13.46 1.43 15.81
N PRO A 281 -13.82 1.96 16.99
CA PRO A 281 -14.67 1.22 17.94
C PRO A 281 -16.14 1.08 17.48
N SER A 282 -16.55 1.75 16.40
CA SER A 282 -17.91 1.66 15.86
C SER A 282 -18.26 0.23 15.42
N PRO A 283 -19.49 -0.25 15.71
CA PRO A 283 -19.96 -1.54 15.23
C PRO A 283 -20.09 -1.60 13.69
N GLU A 284 -20.13 -0.44 13.03
CA GLU A 284 -20.16 -0.31 11.58
C GLU A 284 -18.80 -0.52 10.91
N GLY A 285 -17.76 -0.78 11.71
CA GLY A 285 -16.41 -1.08 11.27
C GLY A 285 -15.61 0.15 10.85
N ASP A 286 -14.43 -0.15 10.32
CA ASP A 286 -13.42 0.82 9.90
C ASP A 286 -13.87 1.63 8.69
N THR A 287 -13.18 2.75 8.45
CA THR A 287 -13.58 3.72 7.44
C THR A 287 -12.59 3.90 6.31
N VAL A 288 -13.12 4.31 5.16
CA VAL A 288 -12.35 4.94 4.08
C VAL A 288 -12.72 6.41 4.05
N ALA A 289 -11.77 7.27 4.41
CA ALA A 289 -11.87 8.71 4.30
C ALA A 289 -11.53 9.16 2.87
N ILE A 290 -12.32 10.07 2.31
CA ILE A 290 -12.17 10.56 0.93
C ILE A 290 -11.95 12.07 1.00
N PHE A 291 -10.78 12.51 0.51
CA PHE A 291 -10.43 13.92 0.41
C PHE A 291 -10.55 14.40 -1.03
N SER A 292 -11.24 15.51 -1.25
CA SER A 292 -11.30 16.20 -2.54
C SER A 292 -10.08 17.12 -2.72
N LEU A 293 -9.51 17.13 -3.92
CA LEU A 293 -8.49 18.10 -4.34
C LEU A 293 -9.06 19.18 -5.29
N ALA A 294 -10.38 19.38 -5.29
CA ALA A 294 -11.06 20.34 -6.18
C ALA A 294 -10.58 21.80 -5.98
N ASN A 295 -10.14 22.15 -4.76
CA ASN A 295 -9.60 23.47 -4.43
C ASN A 295 -8.09 23.60 -4.71
N GLY A 296 -7.46 22.57 -5.28
CA GLY A 296 -6.03 22.50 -5.57
C GLY A 296 -5.31 21.41 -4.76
N GLU A 297 -4.17 20.96 -5.28
CA GLU A 297 -3.37 19.88 -4.67
C GLU A 297 -2.93 20.18 -3.22
N ALA A 298 -2.66 21.45 -2.87
CA ALA A 298 -2.27 21.83 -1.51
C ALA A 298 -3.46 22.02 -0.55
N GLU A 299 -4.70 21.85 -1.04
CA GLU A 299 -5.94 22.14 -0.34
C GLU A 299 -6.87 20.92 -0.25
N PRO A 300 -6.41 19.75 0.26
CA PRO A 300 -7.29 18.62 0.46
C PRO A 300 -8.40 18.94 1.46
N GLU A 301 -9.62 18.53 1.13
CA GLU A 301 -10.80 18.68 1.99
C GLU A 301 -11.44 17.31 2.21
N LEU A 302 -11.60 16.89 3.47
CA LEU A 302 -12.31 15.66 3.82
C LEU A 302 -13.79 15.82 3.45
N VAL A 303 -14.25 15.12 2.42
CA VAL A 303 -15.62 15.27 1.89
C VAL A 303 -16.55 14.13 2.26
N THR A 304 -16.00 12.93 2.51
CA THR A 304 -16.78 11.74 2.83
C THR A 304 -15.97 10.79 3.69
N GLU A 305 -16.62 10.09 4.61
CA GLU A 305 -16.05 9.00 5.39
C GLU A 305 -17.00 7.80 5.28
N VAL A 306 -16.57 6.77 4.55
CA VAL A 306 -17.40 5.60 4.24
C VAL A 306 -17.16 4.50 5.27
N ARG A 307 -18.23 4.05 5.93
CA ARG A 307 -18.21 2.89 6.84
C ARG A 307 -18.17 1.60 6.03
N THR A 308 -17.12 0.81 6.23
CA THR A 308 -16.85 -0.35 5.37
C THR A 308 -17.42 -1.65 5.89
N GLY A 309 -17.71 -1.75 7.20
CA GLY A 309 -17.98 -3.02 7.88
C GLY A 309 -16.79 -3.99 7.89
N LEU A 310 -15.59 -3.53 7.55
CA LEU A 310 -14.33 -4.26 7.70
C LEU A 310 -13.72 -3.95 9.08
N LYS A 311 -12.84 -4.82 9.58
CA LYS A 311 -12.11 -4.62 10.84
C LYS A 311 -10.62 -4.76 10.63
N HIS A 312 -9.86 -3.79 11.14
CA HIS A 312 -8.45 -3.57 10.85
C HIS A 312 -8.19 -3.51 9.33
N LEU A 313 -8.80 -2.50 8.67
CA LEU A 313 -8.72 -2.23 7.23
C LEU A 313 -7.29 -1.79 6.83
N ARG A 314 -6.41 -2.76 6.70
CA ARG A 314 -4.99 -2.57 6.42
C ARG A 314 -4.68 -2.34 4.95
N GLY A 315 -5.44 -2.94 4.04
CA GLY A 315 -5.13 -2.96 2.61
C GLY A 315 -6.34 -2.63 1.76
N MET A 316 -6.12 -1.85 0.72
CA MET A 316 -7.09 -1.58 -0.34
C MET A 316 -6.38 -1.25 -1.65
N TYR A 317 -7.02 -1.48 -2.79
CA TYR A 317 -6.42 -1.25 -4.11
C TYR A 317 -7.47 -1.01 -5.20
N PHE A 318 -7.23 -0.05 -6.08
CA PHE A 318 -8.12 0.26 -7.20
C PHE A 318 -7.87 -0.64 -8.41
N GLY A 319 -8.94 -0.96 -9.14
CA GLY A 319 -8.81 -1.67 -10.40
C GLY A 319 -10.07 -1.66 -11.27
N GLY A 320 -9.99 -2.47 -12.33
CA GLY A 320 -10.91 -2.43 -13.46
C GLY A 320 -10.76 -1.16 -14.30
N LYS A 321 -11.58 -1.06 -15.36
CA LYS A 321 -11.59 0.11 -16.24
C LYS A 321 -11.82 1.39 -15.43
N ASP A 322 -11.02 2.42 -15.72
CA ASP A 322 -11.10 3.76 -15.09
C ASP A 322 -10.89 3.77 -13.57
N ASN A 323 -10.27 2.74 -12.99
CA ASN A 323 -10.14 2.55 -11.53
C ASN A 323 -11.51 2.63 -10.83
N LYS A 324 -12.54 2.06 -11.47
CA LYS A 324 -13.93 2.13 -11.00
C LYS A 324 -14.17 1.34 -9.71
N TRP A 325 -13.41 0.27 -9.50
CA TRP A 325 -13.62 -0.65 -8.38
C TRP A 325 -12.51 -0.51 -7.36
N LEU A 326 -12.87 -0.47 -6.09
CA LEU A 326 -11.93 -0.53 -4.97
C LEU A 326 -12.13 -1.87 -4.27
N ILE A 327 -11.10 -2.71 -4.18
CA ILE A 327 -11.11 -3.87 -3.28
C ILE A 327 -10.46 -3.49 -1.96
N ALA A 328 -11.02 -3.96 -0.84
CA ALA A 328 -10.48 -3.75 0.49
C ALA A 328 -10.71 -4.97 1.39
N GLY A 329 -9.84 -5.14 2.39
CA GLY A 329 -9.89 -6.26 3.32
C GLY A 329 -9.71 -5.84 4.77
N GLY A 330 -10.44 -6.50 5.66
CA GLY A 330 -10.28 -6.35 7.10
C GLY A 330 -9.49 -7.51 7.68
N THR A 331 -8.26 -7.25 8.10
CA THR A 331 -7.36 -8.29 8.62
C THR A 331 -7.87 -8.94 9.91
N GLU A 332 -8.72 -8.27 10.67
CA GLU A 332 -9.30 -8.78 11.92
C GLU A 332 -10.81 -9.08 11.81
N GLY A 333 -11.41 -8.94 10.63
CA GLY A 333 -12.81 -9.27 10.41
C GLY A 333 -13.48 -8.54 9.24
N GLY A 334 -14.70 -8.96 8.90
CA GLY A 334 -15.47 -8.41 7.78
C GLY A 334 -15.07 -8.95 6.40
N GLY A 335 -13.93 -9.65 6.30
CA GLY A 335 -13.49 -10.37 5.11
C GLY A 335 -12.96 -9.44 4.03
N VAL A 336 -13.36 -9.67 2.78
CA VAL A 336 -12.98 -8.88 1.60
C VAL A 336 -14.23 -8.29 0.96
N LYS A 337 -14.17 -7.02 0.55
CA LYS A 337 -15.27 -6.32 -0.12
C LYS A 337 -14.77 -5.59 -1.36
N VAL A 338 -15.61 -5.59 -2.40
CA VAL A 338 -15.44 -4.73 -3.58
C VAL A 338 -16.47 -3.60 -3.52
N PHE A 339 -15.98 -2.38 -3.71
CA PHE A 339 -16.75 -1.15 -3.72
C PHE A 339 -16.75 -0.55 -5.12
N GLU A 340 -17.87 0.03 -5.53
CA GLU A 340 -17.98 0.90 -6.69
C GLU A 340 -17.74 2.35 -6.28
N ARG A 341 -16.89 3.07 -7.02
CA ARG A 341 -16.83 4.53 -6.96
C ARG A 341 -18.14 5.10 -7.50
N VAL A 342 -18.89 5.77 -6.65
CA VAL A 342 -20.17 6.42 -6.97
C VAL A 342 -20.07 7.93 -6.77
N GLN A 343 -21.07 8.68 -7.22
CA GLN A 343 -21.11 10.15 -7.11
C GLN A 343 -19.85 10.83 -7.67
N GLY A 344 -19.40 10.41 -8.86
CA GLY A 344 -18.18 10.95 -9.48
C GLY A 344 -16.88 10.59 -8.75
N GLY A 345 -16.91 9.61 -7.85
CA GLY A 345 -15.76 9.17 -7.04
C GLY A 345 -15.79 9.69 -5.61
N LYS A 346 -16.70 10.61 -5.29
CA LYS A 346 -16.82 11.20 -3.95
C LYS A 346 -17.26 10.21 -2.88
N ASP A 347 -17.81 9.06 -3.26
CA ASP A 347 -18.39 8.07 -2.35
C ASP A 347 -18.17 6.64 -2.87
N LEU A 348 -18.39 5.65 -2.00
CA LEU A 348 -18.17 4.23 -2.27
C LEU A 348 -19.40 3.39 -1.89
N ARG A 349 -19.79 2.47 -2.76
CA ARG A 349 -20.88 1.52 -2.51
C ARG A 349 -20.39 0.08 -2.58
N VAL A 350 -20.61 -0.72 -1.54
CA VAL A 350 -20.31 -2.16 -1.57
C VAL A 350 -21.16 -2.84 -2.66
N VAL A 351 -20.52 -3.62 -3.53
CA VAL A 351 -21.18 -4.36 -4.61
C VAL A 351 -20.97 -5.87 -4.56
N ALA A 352 -19.92 -6.34 -3.88
CA ALA A 352 -19.67 -7.76 -3.66
C ALA A 352 -18.81 -7.95 -2.40
N SER A 353 -18.89 -9.14 -1.78
CA SER A 353 -18.12 -9.46 -0.58
C SER A 353 -17.90 -10.95 -0.39
N LEU A 354 -16.81 -11.30 0.28
CA LEU A 354 -16.53 -12.62 0.84
C LEU A 354 -16.25 -12.50 2.34
N GLY A 355 -16.79 -13.43 3.13
CA GLY A 355 -16.62 -13.46 4.58
C GLY A 355 -15.19 -13.80 5.02
N ALA A 356 -14.87 -13.49 6.28
CA ALA A 356 -13.55 -13.76 6.88
C ALA A 356 -13.29 -15.28 7.08
N ASP A 357 -14.34 -16.10 7.06
CA ASP A 357 -14.28 -17.56 7.01
C ASP A 357 -13.77 -18.09 5.66
N VAL A 358 -14.01 -17.33 4.58
CA VAL A 358 -13.53 -17.65 3.24
C VAL A 358 -12.12 -17.12 3.02
N ILE A 359 -11.92 -15.82 3.29
CA ILE A 359 -10.64 -15.12 3.16
C ILE A 359 -10.20 -14.58 4.52
N PRO A 360 -9.44 -15.37 5.29
CA PRO A 360 -8.92 -14.93 6.57
C PRO A 360 -7.78 -13.92 6.40
N LYS A 361 -7.81 -12.87 7.23
CA LYS A 361 -6.74 -11.87 7.39
C LYS A 361 -6.17 -11.25 6.09
N PRO A 362 -7.01 -10.76 5.15
CA PRO A 362 -6.54 -10.13 3.92
C PRO A 362 -5.78 -8.82 4.20
N ALA A 363 -4.61 -8.63 3.59
CA ALA A 363 -3.67 -7.56 3.93
C ALA A 363 -3.25 -6.67 2.73
N SER A 364 -3.22 -7.20 1.50
CA SER A 364 -2.85 -6.46 0.29
C SER A 364 -3.50 -7.06 -0.95
N PHE A 365 -3.57 -6.32 -2.06
CA PHE A 365 -4.35 -6.68 -3.24
C PHE A 365 -3.65 -6.31 -4.55
N LEU A 366 -3.83 -7.12 -5.59
CA LEU A 366 -3.42 -6.83 -6.97
C LEU A 366 -4.50 -7.28 -7.95
N TRP A 367 -4.88 -6.42 -8.87
CA TRP A 367 -5.75 -6.79 -10.00
C TRP A 367 -4.88 -7.33 -11.14
N ALA A 368 -5.24 -8.49 -11.68
CA ALA A 368 -4.46 -9.23 -12.67
C ALA A 368 -5.18 -9.35 -14.02
#